data_AF-A0A1I3B3P0-F1
#
_entry.id   AF-A0A1I3B3P0-F1
#
_cell.length_a   1.000
_cell.length_b   1.000
_cell.length_c   1.000
_cell.angle_alpha   90.00
_cell.angle_beta   90.00
_cell.angle_gamma   90.00
#
_symmetry.space_group_name_H-M   'P 1'
#
loop_
_entity.id
_entity.type
_entity.pdbx_description
1 polymer ?
#
loop_
_entity_poly.entity_id
_entity_poly.type
_entity_poly.pdbx_seq_one_letter_code
_entity_poly.pdbx_strand_id
1 'polypeptide(L)'
;MQYIPGENIFEKFFAQRESLIFQYKKGDLNKREYIEESHAYLVNQDVKPFKNVDAFEKAVFNYQYYNIMAKYFHMKSETLKTSAKHPELAKQYSEKRDKHYHLKDKMTLRAVELKDYYDLEAYYIKVSSVQLKKVLYEIIFHEHPDVVFHSKSRWLRERLEREGVFSNTTKRSVIEQYVNEKY
;
A
#
# COMPACT_ATOMS: atom_id res chain seq x y z
N MET A 1 -7.24 13.55 -23.21
CA MET A 1 -7.97 12.28 -23.00
C MET A 1 -9.45 12.63 -22.94
N GLN A 2 -10.27 12.13 -23.89
CA GLN A 2 -11.71 12.38 -23.91
C GLN A 2 -12.38 11.50 -22.86
N TYR A 3 -13.18 12.10 -21.99
CA TYR A 3 -14.02 11.40 -21.02
C TYR A 3 -15.13 10.64 -21.76
N ILE A 4 -15.18 9.32 -21.62
CA ILE A 4 -16.27 8.48 -22.13
C ILE A 4 -17.24 8.25 -20.95
N PRO A 5 -18.51 8.65 -21.05
CA PRO A 5 -19.50 8.42 -20.00
C PRO A 5 -19.63 6.92 -19.71
N GLY A 6 -19.39 6.52 -18.46
CA GLY A 6 -19.48 5.12 -17.99
C GLY A 6 -18.15 4.46 -17.61
N GLU A 7 -17.00 5.07 -17.89
CA GLU A 7 -15.70 4.53 -17.43
C GLU A 7 -15.42 4.88 -15.96
N ASN A 8 -15.39 3.86 -15.11
CA ASN A 8 -15.09 3.98 -13.70
C ASN A 8 -13.57 4.05 -13.47
N ILE A 9 -13.07 5.19 -12.96
CA ILE A 9 -11.64 5.39 -12.65
C ILE A 9 -11.09 4.30 -11.70
N PHE A 10 -11.93 3.78 -10.81
CA PHE A 10 -11.56 2.68 -9.92
C PHE A 10 -11.29 1.41 -10.71
N GLU A 11 -12.20 1.01 -11.60
CA GLU A 11 -12.05 -0.21 -12.41
C GLU A 11 -10.78 -0.18 -13.25
N LYS A 12 -10.50 0.94 -13.92
CA LYS A 12 -9.24 1.09 -14.69
C LYS A 12 -8.01 0.96 -13.80
N PHE A 13 -8.00 1.66 -12.68
CA PHE A 13 -6.88 1.61 -11.74
C PHE A 13 -6.65 0.21 -11.18
N PHE A 14 -7.71 -0.46 -10.73
CA PHE A 14 -7.62 -1.80 -10.16
C PHE A 14 -7.26 -2.84 -11.22
N ALA A 15 -7.87 -2.81 -12.40
CA ALA A 15 -7.55 -3.72 -13.50
C ALA A 15 -6.09 -3.61 -13.93
N GLN A 16 -5.57 -2.38 -14.07
CA GLN A 16 -4.15 -2.18 -14.39
C GLN A 16 -3.24 -2.72 -13.28
N ARG A 17 -3.60 -2.46 -12.01
CA ARG A 17 -2.83 -2.96 -10.87
C ARG A 17 -2.82 -4.49 -10.83
N GLU A 18 -3.95 -5.14 -11.08
CA GLU A 18 -4.05 -6.59 -11.16
C GLU A 18 -3.17 -7.15 -12.29
N SER A 19 -3.18 -6.52 -13.47
CA SER A 19 -2.32 -6.88 -14.59
C SER A 19 -0.83 -6.81 -14.23
N LEU A 20 -0.39 -5.73 -13.57
CA LEU A 20 1.01 -5.58 -13.13
C LEU A 20 1.39 -6.62 -12.07
N ILE A 21 0.48 -6.94 -11.14
CA ILE A 21 0.71 -7.99 -10.14
C ILE A 21 0.84 -9.35 -10.82
N PHE A 22 -0.01 -9.64 -11.81
CA PHE A 22 0.04 -10.89 -12.55
C PHE A 22 1.37 -11.05 -13.30
N GLN A 23 1.81 -10.02 -14.02
CA GLN A 23 3.09 -10.02 -14.73
C GLN A 23 4.28 -10.21 -13.78
N TYR A 24 4.27 -9.51 -12.62
CA TYR A 24 5.28 -9.70 -11.59
C TYR A 24 5.31 -11.13 -11.05
N LYS A 25 4.14 -11.70 -10.71
CA LYS A 25 4.03 -13.08 -10.22
C LYS A 25 4.53 -14.12 -11.22
N LYS A 26 4.33 -13.87 -12.52
CA LYS A 26 4.78 -14.76 -13.59
C LYS A 26 6.29 -14.60 -13.88
N GLY A 27 6.94 -13.59 -13.31
CA GLY A 27 8.34 -13.27 -13.57
C GLY A 27 8.57 -12.46 -14.85
N ASP A 28 7.50 -11.99 -15.50
CA ASP A 28 7.58 -11.12 -16.68
C ASP A 28 8.08 -9.71 -16.30
N LEU A 29 7.84 -9.29 -15.05
CA LEU A 29 8.42 -8.10 -14.44
C LEU A 29 9.24 -8.48 -13.22
N ASN A 30 10.40 -7.84 -13.05
CA ASN A 30 11.09 -7.84 -11.77
C ASN A 30 10.49 -6.78 -10.82
N LYS A 31 10.89 -6.82 -9.55
CA LYS A 31 10.35 -5.94 -8.50
C LYS A 31 10.56 -4.45 -8.80
N ARG A 32 11.70 -4.09 -9.41
CA ARG A 32 12.01 -2.71 -9.78
C ARG A 32 11.08 -2.24 -10.89
N GLU A 33 10.96 -3.04 -11.96
CA GLU A 33 10.06 -2.75 -13.09
C GLU A 33 8.62 -2.61 -12.62
N TYR A 34 8.14 -3.54 -11.77
CA TYR A 34 6.80 -3.44 -11.18
C TYR A 34 6.56 -2.10 -10.47
N ILE A 35 7.53 -1.61 -9.68
CA ILE A 35 7.43 -0.33 -8.97
C ILE A 35 7.47 0.85 -9.96
N GLU A 36 8.36 0.82 -10.95
CA GLU A 36 8.51 1.89 -11.95
C GLU A 36 7.27 1.98 -12.84
N GLU A 37 6.73 0.87 -13.34
CA GLU A 37 5.50 0.81 -14.13
C GLU A 37 4.26 1.23 -13.33
N SER A 38 4.16 0.78 -12.07
CA SER A 38 3.06 1.22 -11.18
C SER A 38 3.06 2.73 -10.99
N HIS A 39 4.24 3.34 -10.80
CA HIS A 39 4.37 4.78 -10.66
C HIS A 39 4.14 5.51 -11.99
N ALA A 40 4.67 5.00 -13.10
CA ALA A 40 4.49 5.57 -14.43
C ALA A 40 3.00 5.63 -14.81
N TYR A 41 2.23 4.60 -14.49
CA TYR A 41 0.79 4.61 -14.68
C TYR A 41 0.10 5.78 -13.95
N LEU A 42 0.44 6.01 -12.67
CA LEU A 42 -0.13 7.11 -11.90
C LEU A 42 0.16 8.48 -12.53
N VAL A 43 1.40 8.69 -12.97
CA VAL A 43 1.84 9.97 -13.57
C VAL A 43 1.23 10.17 -14.95
N ASN A 44 1.27 9.15 -15.81
CA ASN A 44 0.83 9.26 -17.20
C ASN A 44 -0.70 9.43 -17.32
N GLN A 45 -1.45 8.87 -16.38
CA GLN A 45 -2.91 8.98 -16.33
C GLN A 45 -3.39 10.20 -15.52
N ASP A 46 -2.48 11.07 -15.06
CA ASP A 46 -2.75 12.20 -14.13
C ASP A 46 -3.64 11.79 -12.94
N VAL A 47 -3.41 10.57 -12.42
CA VAL A 47 -4.19 10.03 -11.33
C VAL A 47 -3.83 10.78 -10.05
N LYS A 48 -4.85 11.31 -9.37
CA LYS A 48 -4.70 12.05 -8.11
C LYS A 48 -5.54 11.40 -7.01
N PRO A 49 -5.06 11.39 -5.76
CA PRO A 49 -5.84 10.91 -4.64
C PRO A 49 -7.06 11.83 -4.42
N PHE A 50 -8.17 11.22 -4.01
CA PHE A 50 -9.39 11.94 -3.66
C PHE A 50 -9.16 12.80 -2.41
N LYS A 51 -9.60 14.06 -2.47
CA LYS A 51 -9.54 14.98 -1.31
C LYS A 51 -10.61 14.65 -0.28
N ASN A 52 -11.85 14.45 -0.74
CA ASN A 52 -12.94 13.98 0.09
C ASN A 52 -13.04 12.45 0.00
N VAL A 53 -12.87 11.77 1.13
CA VAL A 53 -12.87 10.31 1.25
C VAL A 53 -14.06 9.91 2.11
N ASP A 54 -15.23 9.88 1.48
CA ASP A 54 -16.54 9.59 2.06
C ASP A 54 -17.05 8.18 1.71
N ALA A 55 -16.31 7.44 0.89
CA ALA A 55 -16.63 6.09 0.44
C ALA A 55 -15.42 5.15 0.62
N PHE A 56 -15.69 3.88 0.88
CA PHE A 56 -14.66 2.86 1.14
C PHE A 56 -13.69 2.73 -0.04
N GLU A 57 -14.20 2.71 -1.26
CA GLU A 57 -13.44 2.57 -2.51
C GLU A 57 -12.46 3.74 -2.70
N LYS A 58 -12.87 4.96 -2.30
CA LYS A 58 -11.97 6.14 -2.31
C LYS A 58 -10.82 5.96 -1.31
N ALA A 59 -11.09 5.36 -0.14
CA ALA A 59 -10.06 5.08 0.85
C ALA A 59 -9.09 4.00 0.35
N VAL A 60 -9.60 2.91 -0.24
CA VAL A 60 -8.80 1.85 -0.85
C VAL A 60 -7.93 2.40 -1.99
N PHE A 61 -8.50 3.22 -2.87
CA PHE A 61 -7.76 3.85 -3.95
C PHE A 61 -6.64 4.73 -3.44
N ASN A 62 -6.93 5.64 -2.50
CA ASN A 62 -5.92 6.51 -1.92
C ASN A 62 -4.83 5.72 -1.19
N TYR A 63 -5.20 4.63 -0.50
CA TYR A 63 -4.25 3.70 0.10
C TYR A 63 -3.27 3.15 -0.96
N GLN A 64 -3.80 2.61 -2.07
CA GLN A 64 -2.96 2.04 -3.12
C GLN A 64 -2.07 3.11 -3.77
N TYR A 65 -2.63 4.29 -4.05
CA TYR A 65 -1.88 5.43 -4.58
C TYR A 65 -0.68 5.76 -3.68
N TYR A 66 -0.92 5.98 -2.39
CA TYR A 66 0.16 6.35 -1.46
C TYR A 66 1.16 5.20 -1.23
N ASN A 67 0.71 3.95 -1.29
CA ASN A 67 1.59 2.80 -1.22
C ASN A 67 2.55 2.72 -2.43
N ILE A 68 2.05 2.95 -3.64
CA ILE A 68 2.87 2.99 -4.86
C ILE A 68 3.91 4.11 -4.77
N MET A 69 3.48 5.33 -4.40
CA MET A 69 4.39 6.48 -4.25
C MET A 69 5.47 6.21 -3.20
N ALA A 70 5.10 5.62 -2.06
CA ALA A 70 6.06 5.29 -1.00
C ALA A 70 7.10 4.25 -1.47
N LYS A 71 6.67 3.20 -2.16
CA LYS A 71 7.58 2.18 -2.72
C LYS A 71 8.53 2.76 -3.76
N TYR A 72 8.03 3.63 -4.64
CA TYR A 72 8.84 4.30 -5.64
C TYR A 72 9.92 5.19 -5.01
N PHE A 73 9.55 6.07 -4.07
CA PHE A 73 10.53 6.94 -3.41
C PHE A 73 11.50 6.16 -2.51
N HIS A 74 11.07 5.06 -1.90
CA HIS A 74 11.97 4.17 -1.19
C HIS A 74 13.05 3.62 -2.11
N MET A 75 12.65 3.04 -3.25
CA MET A 75 13.57 2.49 -4.25
C MET A 75 14.55 3.54 -4.79
N LYS A 76 14.07 4.76 -5.11
CA LYS A 76 14.95 5.85 -5.56
C LYS A 76 15.91 6.31 -4.46
N SER A 77 15.46 6.40 -3.22
CA SER A 77 16.31 6.76 -2.08
C SER A 77 17.42 5.74 -1.83
N GLU A 78 17.08 4.45 -1.81
CA GLU A 78 18.08 3.38 -1.60
C GLU A 78 19.09 3.32 -2.75
N THR A 79 18.65 3.46 -4.00
CA THR A 79 19.55 3.51 -5.16
C THR A 79 20.59 4.62 -5.03
N LEU A 80 20.17 5.82 -4.60
CA LEU A 80 21.08 6.95 -4.40
C LEU A 80 22.03 6.72 -3.22
N LYS A 81 21.53 6.20 -2.09
CA LYS A 81 22.35 5.88 -0.92
C LYS A 81 23.45 4.88 -1.25
N THR A 82 23.11 3.79 -1.95
CA THR A 82 24.09 2.76 -2.36
C THR A 82 25.15 3.34 -3.28
N SER A 83 24.78 4.26 -4.18
CA SER A 83 25.75 4.92 -5.06
C SER A 83 26.62 5.97 -4.36
N ALA A 84 26.30 6.35 -3.11
CA ALA A 84 26.87 7.49 -2.37
C ALA A 84 26.78 8.84 -3.12
N LYS A 85 25.93 8.93 -4.15
CA LYS A 85 25.72 10.15 -4.94
C LYS A 85 24.54 10.95 -4.40
N HIS A 86 24.68 12.27 -4.38
CA HIS A 86 23.63 13.23 -4.03
C HIS A 86 22.89 12.91 -2.71
N PRO A 87 23.57 12.95 -1.56
CA PRO A 87 22.98 12.62 -0.26
C PRO A 87 21.76 13.47 0.08
N GLU A 88 21.73 14.74 -0.34
CA GLU A 88 20.57 15.62 -0.16
C GLU A 88 19.34 15.13 -0.91
N LEU A 89 19.49 14.68 -2.16
CA LEU A 89 18.39 14.13 -2.95
C LEU A 89 17.90 12.80 -2.37
N ALA A 90 18.82 11.96 -1.89
CA ALA A 90 18.46 10.73 -1.20
C ALA A 90 17.62 11.00 0.06
N LYS A 91 17.97 12.05 0.82
CA LYS A 91 17.20 12.53 1.98
C LYS A 91 15.80 13.02 1.57
N GLN A 92 15.70 13.86 0.53
CA GLN A 92 14.42 14.33 0.01
C GLN A 92 13.49 13.17 -0.41
N TYR A 93 14.03 12.12 -1.04
CA TYR A 93 13.24 10.93 -1.36
C TYR A 93 12.84 10.13 -0.12
N SER A 94 13.69 10.04 0.91
CA SER A 94 13.30 9.43 2.20
C SER A 94 12.14 10.19 2.86
N GLU A 95 12.19 11.53 2.86
CA GLU A 95 11.12 12.37 3.42
C GLU A 95 9.80 12.19 2.66
N LYS A 96 9.85 12.15 1.32
CA LYS A 96 8.67 11.87 0.49
C LYS A 96 8.10 10.48 0.76
N ARG A 97 8.96 9.46 0.86
CA ARG A 97 8.57 8.09 1.24
C ARG A 97 7.81 8.09 2.57
N ASP A 98 8.36 8.74 3.59
CA ASP A 98 7.78 8.73 4.94
C ASP A 98 6.44 9.48 4.98
N LYS A 99 6.34 10.61 4.28
CA LYS A 99 5.06 11.32 4.06
C LYS A 99 4.02 10.40 3.42
N HIS A 100 4.38 9.66 2.38
CA HIS A 100 3.45 8.78 1.68
C HIS A 100 3.06 7.56 2.52
N TYR A 101 3.97 6.97 3.31
CA TYR A 101 3.58 5.91 4.26
C TYR A 101 2.62 6.42 5.34
N HIS A 102 2.83 7.63 5.86
CA HIS A 102 1.91 8.25 6.81
C HIS A 102 0.52 8.47 6.19
N LEU A 103 0.47 9.01 4.96
CA LEU A 103 -0.79 9.19 4.25
C LEU A 103 -1.49 7.87 3.94
N LYS A 104 -0.72 6.83 3.56
CA LYS A 104 -1.23 5.46 3.38
C LYS A 104 -1.93 4.96 4.64
N ASP A 105 -1.27 5.07 5.80
CA ASP A 105 -1.83 4.59 7.07
C ASP A 105 -3.05 5.42 7.52
N LYS A 106 -3.10 6.73 7.20
CA LYS A 106 -4.31 7.54 7.38
C LYS A 106 -5.49 7.03 6.54
N MET A 107 -5.23 6.60 5.31
CA MET A 107 -6.30 6.02 4.46
C MET A 107 -6.75 4.66 4.96
N THR A 108 -5.84 3.86 5.52
CA THR A 108 -6.21 2.63 6.24
C THR A 108 -7.17 2.93 7.38
N LEU A 109 -6.85 3.90 8.24
CA LEU A 109 -7.75 4.29 9.33
C LEU A 109 -9.10 4.75 8.77
N ARG A 110 -9.08 5.60 7.74
CA ARG A 110 -10.31 6.13 7.14
C ARG A 110 -11.20 5.02 6.58
N ALA A 111 -10.64 4.00 5.95
CA ALA A 111 -11.39 2.85 5.45
C ALA A 111 -12.05 2.06 6.59
N VAL A 112 -11.32 1.84 7.68
CA VAL A 112 -11.82 1.18 8.89
C VAL A 112 -12.95 1.99 9.53
N GLU A 113 -12.81 3.31 9.62
CA GLU A 113 -13.86 4.22 10.13
C GLU A 113 -15.11 4.22 9.24
N LEU A 114 -14.97 4.18 7.92
CA LEU A 114 -16.11 4.10 6.99
C LEU A 114 -16.86 2.78 7.07
N LYS A 115 -16.24 1.75 7.66
CA LYS A 115 -16.85 0.46 7.95
C LYS A 115 -17.28 0.34 9.42
N ASP A 116 -17.22 1.43 10.19
CA ASP A 116 -17.56 1.46 11.62
C ASP A 116 -16.89 0.35 12.44
N TYR A 117 -15.65 -0.01 12.08
CA TYR A 117 -14.90 -1.11 12.71
C TYR A 117 -15.61 -2.48 12.64
N TYR A 118 -16.65 -2.61 11.81
CA TYR A 118 -17.45 -3.82 11.66
C TYR A 118 -16.86 -4.76 10.60
N ASP A 119 -16.99 -6.06 10.88
CA ASP A 119 -16.62 -7.16 9.99
C ASP A 119 -15.22 -7.03 9.36
N LEU A 120 -14.25 -6.69 10.21
CA LEU A 120 -12.84 -6.64 9.85
C LEU A 120 -11.97 -7.18 10.98
N GLU A 121 -10.80 -7.67 10.61
CA GLU A 121 -9.79 -8.10 11.58
C GLU A 121 -8.41 -7.58 11.19
N ALA A 122 -7.59 -7.30 12.20
CA ALA A 122 -6.19 -6.97 12.03
C ALA A 122 -5.30 -7.90 12.85
N TYR A 123 -4.18 -8.35 12.29
CA TYR A 123 -3.30 -9.29 12.96
C TYR A 123 -1.87 -9.21 12.44
N TYR A 124 -0.91 -9.62 13.26
CA TYR A 124 0.49 -9.73 12.80
C TYR A 124 0.62 -10.80 11.73
N ILE A 125 1.51 -10.58 10.76
CA ILE A 125 1.79 -11.57 9.73
C ILE A 125 3.12 -12.30 9.94
N LYS A 126 3.15 -13.56 9.53
CA LYS A 126 4.35 -14.38 9.52
C LYS A 126 5.28 -13.88 8.41
N VAL A 127 6.50 -13.50 8.80
CA VAL A 127 7.53 -12.97 7.90
C VAL A 127 8.88 -13.64 8.18
N SER A 128 9.74 -13.70 7.17
CA SER A 128 11.12 -14.20 7.31
C SER A 128 12.07 -13.16 7.94
N SER A 129 11.78 -11.86 7.78
CA SER A 129 12.60 -10.79 8.35
C SER A 129 12.40 -10.67 9.85
N VAL A 130 13.51 -10.73 10.59
CA VAL A 130 13.54 -10.53 12.05
C VAL A 130 13.06 -9.13 12.42
N GLN A 131 13.39 -8.10 11.63
CA GLN A 131 12.99 -6.72 11.89
C GLN A 131 11.49 -6.48 11.69
N LEU A 132 10.82 -7.30 10.87
CA LEU A 132 9.39 -7.16 10.58
C LEU A 132 8.51 -8.06 11.47
N LYS A 133 9.12 -9.03 12.16
CA LYS A 133 8.41 -9.96 13.04
C LYS A 133 7.75 -9.18 14.18
N LYS A 134 6.45 -9.41 14.40
CA LYS A 134 5.61 -8.68 15.39
C LYS A 134 5.60 -7.16 15.17
N VAL A 135 5.90 -6.71 13.96
CA VAL A 135 5.84 -5.29 13.55
C VAL A 135 4.93 -5.13 12.35
N LEU A 136 5.06 -5.99 11.33
CA LEU A 136 4.20 -5.98 10.16
C LEU A 136 2.88 -6.70 10.47
N TYR A 137 1.77 -6.03 10.18
CA TYR A 137 0.43 -6.55 10.37
C TYR A 137 -0.44 -6.23 9.16
N GLU A 138 -1.48 -7.04 8.98
CA GLU A 138 -2.51 -6.86 7.96
C GLU A 138 -3.83 -6.42 8.58
N ILE A 139 -4.67 -5.77 7.78
CA ILE A 139 -6.06 -5.45 8.06
C ILE A 139 -6.88 -6.02 6.90
N ILE A 140 -7.85 -6.87 7.23
CA ILE A 140 -8.72 -7.58 6.30
C ILE A 140 -10.16 -7.19 6.58
N PHE A 141 -10.89 -6.84 5.52
CA PHE A 141 -12.33 -6.60 5.56
C PHE A 141 -13.01 -7.86 5.00
N HIS A 142 -13.85 -8.55 5.76
CA HIS A 142 -14.39 -9.84 5.29
C HIS A 142 -15.38 -9.68 4.13
N GLU A 143 -16.10 -8.55 4.07
CA GLU A 143 -16.91 -8.17 2.91
C GLU A 143 -16.09 -7.85 1.64
N HIS A 144 -14.79 -7.53 1.78
CA HIS A 144 -13.89 -7.11 0.69
C HIS A 144 -12.55 -7.87 0.77
N PRO A 145 -12.56 -9.20 0.58
CA PRO A 145 -11.39 -10.06 0.83
C PRO A 145 -10.21 -9.82 -0.13
N ASP A 146 -10.48 -9.20 -1.27
CA ASP A 146 -9.49 -8.73 -2.25
C ASP A 146 -8.74 -7.47 -1.79
N VAL A 147 -9.31 -6.72 -0.84
CA VAL A 147 -8.71 -5.54 -0.24
C VAL A 147 -7.86 -5.93 0.98
N VAL A 148 -6.56 -6.06 0.75
CA VAL A 148 -5.58 -6.32 1.82
C VAL A 148 -4.74 -5.08 2.09
N PHE A 149 -4.83 -4.57 3.31
CA PHE A 149 -3.94 -3.52 3.80
C PHE A 149 -2.87 -4.09 4.70
N HIS A 150 -1.66 -3.55 4.58
CA HIS A 150 -0.56 -3.81 5.51
C HIS A 150 0.01 -2.51 6.07
N SER A 151 0.46 -2.57 7.32
CA SER A 151 1.16 -1.46 7.96
C SER A 151 2.17 -1.94 9.01
N LYS A 152 3.07 -1.04 9.38
CA LYS A 152 4.02 -1.16 10.49
C LYS A 152 3.81 -0.06 11.53
N SER A 153 2.77 0.76 11.34
CA SER A 153 2.55 1.94 12.14
C SER A 153 2.05 1.57 13.53
N ARG A 154 2.82 1.98 14.53
CA ARG A 154 2.45 1.77 15.93
C ARG A 154 1.16 2.51 16.28
N TRP A 155 0.99 3.75 15.83
CA TRP A 155 -0.19 4.56 16.15
C TRP A 155 -1.48 3.95 15.60
N LEU A 156 -1.41 3.38 14.38
CA LEU A 156 -2.55 2.77 13.73
C LEU A 156 -2.90 1.46 14.42
N ARG A 157 -1.90 0.63 14.73
CA ARG A 157 -2.09 -0.59 15.53
C ARG A 157 -2.77 -0.28 16.87
N GLU A 158 -2.25 0.69 17.62
CA GLU A 158 -2.82 1.07 18.93
C GLU A 158 -4.26 1.58 18.81
N ARG A 159 -4.61 2.25 17.71
CA ARG A 159 -5.99 2.63 17.42
C ARG A 159 -6.86 1.40 17.19
N LEU A 160 -6.42 0.45 16.36
CA LEU A 160 -7.14 -0.80 16.07
C LEU A 160 -7.30 -1.67 17.34
N GLU A 161 -6.30 -1.70 18.22
CA GLU A 161 -6.36 -2.39 19.52
C GLU A 161 -7.42 -1.77 20.45
N ARG A 162 -7.49 -0.43 20.52
CA ARG A 162 -8.49 0.26 21.35
C ARG A 162 -9.92 -0.02 20.90
N GLU A 163 -10.14 -0.18 19.61
CA GLU A 163 -11.45 -0.48 19.01
C GLU A 163 -11.76 -1.99 19.00
N GLY A 164 -10.87 -2.83 19.56
CA GLY A 164 -11.11 -4.27 19.71
C GLY A 164 -10.95 -5.11 18.44
N VAL A 165 -10.48 -4.53 17.34
CA VAL A 165 -10.36 -5.21 16.04
C VAL A 165 -8.96 -5.77 15.75
N PHE A 166 -7.99 -5.53 16.63
CA PHE A 166 -6.62 -6.04 16.48
C PHE A 166 -6.35 -7.26 17.36
N SER A 167 -5.90 -8.35 16.74
CA SER A 167 -5.46 -9.58 17.39
C SER A 167 -3.94 -9.65 17.50
N ASN A 168 -3.44 -9.94 18.70
CA ASN A 168 -2.01 -10.18 18.94
C ASN A 168 -1.47 -11.50 18.37
N THR A 169 -2.34 -12.31 17.77
CA THR A 169 -1.97 -13.53 17.08
C THR A 169 -1.15 -13.25 15.82
N THR A 170 -0.45 -14.27 15.34
CA THR A 170 0.29 -14.19 14.08
C THR A 170 -0.29 -15.18 13.09
N LYS A 171 -0.75 -14.69 11.94
CA LYS A 171 -1.30 -15.52 10.86
C LYS A 171 -0.38 -15.49 9.63
N ARG A 172 -0.62 -16.39 8.69
CA ARG A 172 -0.03 -16.26 7.35
C ARG A 172 -0.71 -15.09 6.63
N SER A 173 0.04 -14.36 5.82
CA SER A 173 -0.50 -13.27 5.03
C SER A 173 -1.51 -13.82 4.01
N VAL A 174 -2.62 -13.11 3.79
CA VAL A 174 -3.60 -13.49 2.76
C VAL A 174 -2.98 -13.41 1.36
N ILE A 175 -1.92 -12.61 1.22
CA ILE A 175 -1.15 -12.38 0.00
C ILE A 175 0.30 -12.92 0.12
N GLU A 176 0.49 -14.01 0.86
CA GLU A 176 1.80 -14.61 1.20
C GLU A 176 2.75 -14.78 -0.01
N GLN A 177 2.21 -15.06 -1.20
CA GLN A 177 2.98 -15.18 -2.45
C GLN A 177 3.69 -13.88 -2.89
N TYR A 178 3.25 -12.69 -2.45
CA TYR A 178 3.80 -11.38 -2.84
C TYR A 178 4.56 -10.65 -1.72
N VAL A 179 4.28 -10.96 -0.44
CA VAL A 179 4.83 -10.20 0.70
C VAL A 179 6.26 -10.57 1.08
N ASN A 180 6.69 -11.81 0.79
CA ASN A 180 7.96 -12.35 1.31
C ASN A 180 9.20 -12.09 0.43
N GLU A 181 9.09 -11.38 -0.70
CA GLU A 181 10.25 -11.02 -1.53
C GLU A 181 11.01 -9.82 -0.95
N LYS A 182 12.26 -10.06 -0.50
CA LYS A 182 13.16 -9.05 0.06
C LYS A 182 13.45 -7.93 -0.96
N TYR A 183 13.77 -6.73 -0.45
CA TYR A 183 14.30 -5.62 -1.26
C TYR A 183 15.79 -5.82 -1.49
#